data_AF-A0AAD3Z9Q8-F1
#
_entry.id   AF-A0AAD3Z9Q8-F1
#
_cell.length_a   1.000
_cell.length_b   1.000
_cell.length_c   1.000
_cell.angle_alpha   90.00
_cell.angle_beta   90.00
_cell.angle_gamma   90.00
#
_symmetry.space_group_name_H-M   'P 1'
#
loop_
_entity.id
_entity.type
_entity.pdbx_description
1 polymer ?
#
loop_
_entity_poly.entity_id
_entity_poly.type
_entity_poly.pdbx_seq_one_letter_code
_entity_poly.pdbx_strand_id
1 'polypeptide(L)'
;MDIKLMHSQGLSIREIARRTGRDRKTIAKYLQCQELPKYKPRPPRPSKLDPFKDYLKSKMAEGVFNANRLFNEIKSLGYSGGKTILKDFVKPFRPLQKAHAVSRFETKPGEQAQADFGVFKYATNSPVLSVLERSRRRNSNHLATASGLDFLDRLIISIPARFRTDQSRHLSLRSNG
;
A
#
# COMPACT_ATOMS: atom_id res chain seq x y z
N MET A 1 -40.50 -3.34 37.63
CA MET A 1 -41.54 -2.53 38.30
C MET A 1 -41.83 -1.31 37.44
N ASP A 2 -43.06 -1.17 36.95
CA ASP A 2 -43.44 -0.10 36.03
C ASP A 2 -43.92 1.14 36.79
N ILE A 3 -43.31 2.31 36.53
CA ILE A 3 -43.56 3.57 37.25
C ILE A 3 -45.00 4.05 37.01
N LYS A 4 -45.51 3.86 35.80
CA LYS A 4 -46.86 4.32 35.41
C LYS A 4 -47.96 3.52 36.11
N LEU A 5 -47.78 2.21 36.24
CA LEU A 5 -48.71 1.32 36.94
C LEU A 5 -48.79 1.64 38.44
N MET A 6 -47.65 1.90 39.09
CA MET A 6 -47.65 2.27 40.51
C MET A 6 -48.34 3.61 40.75
N HIS A 7 -48.17 4.56 39.83
CA HIS A 7 -48.86 5.85 39.91
C HIS A 7 -50.37 5.73 39.69
N SER A 8 -50.83 4.87 38.77
CA SER A 8 -52.27 4.62 38.57
C SER A 8 -52.92 3.89 39.76
N GLN A 9 -52.12 3.13 40.53
CA GLN A 9 -52.54 2.53 41.81
C GLN A 9 -52.63 3.53 42.97
N GLY A 10 -52.41 4.83 42.72
CA GLY A 10 -52.52 5.90 43.73
C GLY A 10 -51.29 6.07 44.62
N LEU A 11 -50.16 5.41 44.31
CA LEU A 11 -48.93 5.57 45.07
C LEU A 11 -48.30 6.94 44.81
N SER A 12 -47.89 7.63 45.87
CA SER A 12 -47.19 8.91 45.74
C SER A 12 -45.82 8.76 45.09
N ILE A 13 -45.33 9.81 44.43
CA ILE A 13 -43.99 9.86 43.83
C ILE A 13 -42.89 9.49 44.84
N ARG A 14 -43.05 9.87 46.12
CA ARG A 14 -42.10 9.53 47.19
C ARG A 14 -42.06 8.03 47.47
N GLU A 15 -43.23 7.39 47.48
CA GLU A 15 -43.34 5.96 47.72
C GLU A 15 -42.83 5.15 46.53
N ILE A 16 -43.11 5.62 45.30
CA ILE A 16 -42.56 5.04 44.08
C ILE A 16 -41.02 5.15 44.08
N ALA A 17 -40.45 6.27 44.52
CA ALA A 17 -39.00 6.45 44.65
C ALA A 17 -38.39 5.46 45.65
N ARG A 18 -39.04 5.23 46.79
CA ARG A 18 -38.61 4.27 47.81
C ARG A 18 -38.64 2.83 47.29
N ARG A 19 -39.68 2.45 46.54
CA ARG A 19 -39.84 1.09 45.99
C ARG A 19 -38.97 0.81 44.76
N THR A 20 -38.72 1.82 43.93
CA THR A 20 -37.96 1.67 42.67
C THR A 20 -36.50 2.08 42.78
N GLY A 21 -36.10 2.73 43.86
CA GLY A 21 -34.74 3.25 44.07
C GLY A 21 -34.35 4.40 43.12
N ARG A 22 -35.32 4.97 42.38
CA ARG A 22 -35.08 6.05 41.42
C ARG A 22 -35.33 7.42 42.04
N ASP A 23 -34.58 8.41 41.57
CA ASP A 23 -34.77 9.79 42.00
C ASP A 23 -36.17 10.32 41.66
N ARG A 24 -36.72 11.14 42.57
CA ARG A 24 -38.08 11.68 42.46
C ARG A 24 -38.27 12.53 41.19
N LYS A 25 -37.23 13.26 40.73
CA LYS A 25 -37.28 14.04 39.48
C LYS A 25 -37.32 13.12 38.27
N THR A 26 -36.63 11.98 38.32
CA THR A 26 -36.69 10.97 37.27
C THR A 26 -38.10 10.38 37.19
N ILE A 27 -38.71 10.03 38.32
CA ILE A 27 -40.09 9.53 38.35
C ILE A 27 -41.07 10.57 37.81
N ALA A 28 -41.00 11.82 38.29
CA ALA A 28 -41.84 12.91 37.78
C ALA A 28 -41.69 13.12 36.27
N LYS A 29 -40.46 13.10 35.75
CA LYS A 29 -40.17 13.18 34.32
C LYS A 29 -40.79 12.01 33.53
N TYR A 30 -40.70 10.78 34.06
CA TYR A 30 -41.24 9.59 33.40
C TYR A 30 -42.77 9.51 33.44
N LEU A 31 -43.41 10.14 34.44
CA LEU A 31 -44.87 10.28 34.51
C LEU A 31 -45.39 11.35 33.53
N GLN A 32 -44.62 12.42 33.32
CA GLN A 32 -44.95 13.47 32.34
C GLN A 32 -44.68 13.05 30.89
N CYS A 33 -43.71 12.17 30.64
CA CYS A 33 -43.41 11.68 29.31
C CYS A 33 -44.32 10.49 28.92
N GLN A 34 -45.16 10.69 27.90
CA GLN A 34 -46.01 9.63 27.36
C GLN A 34 -45.16 8.52 26.70
N GLU A 35 -44.04 8.87 26.08
CA GLU A 35 -43.02 7.96 25.58
C GLU A 35 -41.76 7.94 26.45
N LEU A 36 -41.15 6.76 26.62
CA LEU A 36 -39.85 6.65 27.29
C LEU A 36 -38.82 7.52 26.55
N PRO A 37 -38.00 8.33 27.24
CA PRO A 37 -36.98 9.13 26.57
C PRO A 37 -35.99 8.19 25.86
N LYS A 38 -36.13 8.08 24.53
CA LYS A 38 -35.19 7.33 23.69
C LYS A 38 -33.85 8.06 23.72
N TYR A 39 -32.80 7.32 24.05
CA TYR A 39 -31.44 7.86 23.98
C TYR A 39 -31.17 8.28 22.53
N LYS A 40 -31.09 9.59 22.29
CA LYS A 40 -30.67 10.09 20.98
C LYS A 40 -29.19 9.73 20.81
N PRO A 41 -28.79 9.09 19.69
CA PRO A 41 -27.38 8.84 19.45
C PRO A 41 -26.62 10.17 19.51
N ARG A 42 -25.52 10.19 20.27
CA ARG A 42 -24.68 11.37 20.40
C ARG A 42 -24.16 11.75 19.00
N PRO A 43 -24.12 13.05 18.64
CA PRO A 43 -23.56 13.46 17.36
C PRO A 43 -22.13 12.93 17.21
N PRO A 44 -21.75 12.43 16.02
CA PRO A 44 -20.41 11.91 15.79
C PRO A 44 -19.39 13.02 16.04
N ARG A 45 -18.34 12.69 16.79
CA ARG A 45 -17.25 13.63 17.05
C ARG A 45 -16.46 13.84 15.75
N PRO A 46 -16.05 15.08 15.43
CA PRO A 46 -15.16 15.31 14.30
C PRO A 46 -13.85 14.55 14.49
N SER A 47 -13.40 13.88 13.44
CA SER A 47 -12.13 13.18 13.41
C SER A 47 -11.00 14.18 13.15
N LYS A 48 -9.82 13.92 13.73
CA LYS A 48 -8.60 14.67 13.42
C LYS A 48 -8.23 14.63 11.93
N LEU A 49 -8.74 13.65 11.19
CA LEU A 49 -8.51 13.50 9.76
C LEU A 49 -9.41 14.42 8.91
N ASP A 50 -10.50 14.94 9.46
CA ASP A 50 -11.54 15.66 8.69
C ASP A 50 -10.97 16.83 7.86
N PRO A 51 -10.06 17.68 8.38
CA PRO A 51 -9.49 18.78 7.59
C PRO A 51 -8.63 18.32 6.40
N PHE A 52 -8.13 17.08 6.43
CA PHE A 52 -7.21 16.55 5.43
C PHE A 52 -7.90 15.61 4.42
N LYS A 53 -9.19 15.33 4.59
CA LYS A 53 -9.93 14.39 3.73
C LYS A 53 -9.95 14.81 2.27
N ASP A 54 -10.10 16.10 1.99
CA ASP A 54 -10.20 16.57 0.61
C ASP A 54 -8.86 16.50 -0.12
N TYR A 55 -7.77 16.82 0.58
CA TYR A 55 -6.41 16.57 0.08
C TYR A 55 -6.19 15.09 -0.25
N LEU A 56 -6.57 14.20 0.67
CA LEU A 56 -6.42 12.75 0.49
C LEU A 56 -7.27 12.23 -0.68
N LYS A 57 -8.50 12.72 -0.85
CA LYS A 57 -9.35 12.37 -2.00
C LYS A 57 -8.70 12.78 -3.32
N SER A 58 -8.11 13.98 -3.38
CA SER A 58 -7.37 14.44 -4.56
C SER A 58 -6.22 13.49 -4.89
N LYS A 59 -5.40 13.10 -3.89
CA LYS A 59 -4.31 12.13 -4.07
C LYS A 59 -4.77 10.74 -4.47
N MET A 60 -5.91 10.28 -3.94
CA MET A 60 -6.50 9.02 -4.35
C MET A 60 -7.04 9.07 -5.78
N ALA A 61 -7.57 10.22 -6.22
CA ALA A 61 -7.97 10.44 -7.62
C ALA A 61 -6.77 10.43 -8.57
N GLU A 62 -5.60 10.91 -8.12
CA GLU A 62 -4.31 10.75 -8.83
C GLU A 62 -3.78 9.30 -8.82
N GLY A 63 -4.46 8.35 -8.16
CA GLY A 63 -4.05 6.94 -8.08
C GLY A 63 -3.06 6.61 -6.96
N VAL A 64 -2.81 7.54 -6.03
CA VAL A 64 -1.88 7.33 -4.91
C VAL A 64 -2.61 6.67 -3.74
N PHE A 65 -2.42 5.36 -3.55
CA PHE A 65 -3.03 4.58 -2.45
C PHE A 65 -2.01 4.09 -1.40
N ASN A 66 -0.77 4.54 -1.47
CA ASN A 66 0.25 4.19 -0.49
C ASN A 66 0.04 4.97 0.81
N ALA A 67 -0.51 4.29 1.82
CA ALA A 67 -0.82 4.89 3.12
C ALA A 67 0.40 5.47 3.85
N ASN A 68 1.62 4.96 3.62
CA ASN A 68 2.83 5.53 4.24
C ASN A 68 3.17 6.88 3.63
N ARG A 69 3.08 6.97 2.30
CA ARG A 69 3.33 8.21 1.55
C ARG A 69 2.31 9.28 1.94
N LEU A 70 1.02 8.94 1.87
CA LEU A 70 -0.07 9.84 2.25
C LEU A 70 0.06 10.30 3.71
N PHE A 71 0.46 9.41 4.62
CA PHE A 71 0.67 9.76 6.03
C PHE A 71 1.79 10.79 6.21
N ASN A 72 2.92 10.61 5.52
CA ASN A 72 4.03 11.55 5.61
C ASN A 72 3.64 12.91 5.01
N GLU A 73 2.92 12.94 3.89
CA GLU A 73 2.42 14.17 3.26
C GLU A 73 1.50 14.94 4.22
N ILE A 74 0.46 14.31 4.78
CA ILE A 74 -0.45 15.00 5.71
C ILE A 74 0.22 15.36 7.04
N LYS A 75 1.23 14.60 7.47
CA LYS A 75 2.01 14.91 8.67
C LYS A 75 2.80 16.21 8.48
N SER A 76 3.38 16.40 7.30
CA SER A 76 4.03 17.67 6.91
C SER A 76 3.04 18.84 6.84
N LEU A 77 1.76 18.57 6.54
CA LEU A 77 0.67 19.56 6.57
C LEU A 77 0.11 19.82 7.98
N GLY A 78 0.68 19.23 9.03
CA GLY A 78 0.27 19.45 10.43
C GLY A 78 -0.67 18.40 11.02
N TYR A 79 -0.79 17.22 10.39
CA TYR A 79 -1.61 16.13 10.94
C TYR A 79 -1.00 15.55 12.23
N SER A 80 -1.76 15.65 13.33
CA SER A 80 -1.40 15.13 14.67
C SER A 80 -2.11 13.82 15.04
N GLY A 81 -2.84 13.21 14.10
CA GLY A 81 -3.58 11.98 14.33
C GLY A 81 -2.76 10.70 14.07
N GLY A 82 -3.38 9.56 14.36
CA GLY A 82 -2.77 8.25 14.17
C GLY A 82 -2.90 7.74 12.73
N LYS A 83 -1.87 7.03 12.26
CA LYS A 83 -1.85 6.39 10.93
C LYS A 83 -3.00 5.41 10.70
N THR A 84 -3.53 4.79 11.74
CA THR A 84 -4.68 3.86 11.65
C THR A 84 -5.92 4.56 11.09
N ILE A 85 -6.21 5.78 11.55
CA ILE A 85 -7.38 6.56 11.08
C ILE A 85 -7.27 6.83 9.58
N LEU A 86 -6.06 7.15 9.10
CA LEU A 86 -5.80 7.31 7.67
C LEU A 86 -6.01 6.00 6.91
N LYS A 87 -5.46 4.88 7.41
CA LYS A 87 -5.62 3.58 6.76
C LYS A 87 -7.09 3.18 6.62
N ASP A 88 -7.87 3.37 7.69
CA ASP A 88 -9.30 3.06 7.68
C ASP A 88 -10.07 3.94 6.69
N PHE A 89 -9.67 5.22 6.57
CA PHE A 89 -10.24 6.12 5.57
C PHE A 89 -9.87 5.73 4.13
N VAL A 90 -8.62 5.32 3.86
CA VAL A 90 -8.15 4.96 2.51
C VAL A 90 -8.64 3.58 2.07
N LYS A 91 -8.83 2.64 3.01
CA LYS A 91 -9.24 1.25 2.75
C LYS A 91 -10.39 1.09 1.76
N PRO A 92 -11.55 1.77 1.89
CA PRO A 92 -12.67 1.60 0.96
C PRO A 92 -12.38 2.12 -0.46
N PHE A 93 -11.41 3.02 -0.63
CA PHE A 93 -11.08 3.60 -1.95
C PHE A 93 -10.05 2.78 -2.72
N ARG A 94 -9.38 1.81 -2.07
CA ARG A 94 -8.34 1.02 -2.73
C ARG A 94 -8.98 0.03 -3.72
N PRO A 95 -8.61 0.07 -5.02
CA PRO A 95 -9.06 -0.95 -5.95
C PRO A 95 -8.56 -2.31 -5.49
N LEU A 96 -9.40 -3.34 -5.63
CA LEU A 96 -8.98 -4.72 -5.43
C LEU A 96 -7.80 -5.00 -6.36
N GLN A 97 -6.63 -5.18 -5.77
CA GLN A 97 -5.46 -5.66 -6.49
C GLN A 97 -5.85 -7.01 -7.08
N LYS A 98 -6.06 -7.07 -8.39
CA LYS A 98 -6.16 -8.35 -9.09
C LYS A 98 -4.87 -9.07 -8.76
N ALA A 99 -4.95 -10.26 -8.18
CA ALA A 99 -3.78 -11.10 -8.04
C ALA A 99 -3.20 -11.22 -9.45
N HIS A 100 -2.03 -10.63 -9.69
CA HIS A 100 -1.29 -10.92 -10.89
C HIS A 100 -1.05 -12.42 -10.81
N ALA A 101 -1.68 -13.18 -11.71
CA ALA A 101 -1.30 -14.56 -11.96
C ALA A 101 0.10 -14.47 -12.56
N VAL A 102 1.12 -14.36 -11.69
CA VAL A 102 2.49 -14.60 -12.07
C VAL A 102 2.49 -16.07 -12.46
N SER A 103 2.30 -16.33 -13.75
CA SER A 103 2.45 -17.67 -14.28
C SER A 103 3.92 -18.01 -14.11
N ARG A 104 4.21 -18.82 -13.10
CA ARG A 104 5.54 -19.36 -12.88
C ARG A 104 5.77 -20.34 -14.03
N PHE A 105 6.55 -19.92 -15.01
CA PHE A 105 6.97 -20.80 -16.09
C PHE A 105 8.13 -21.65 -15.56
N GLU A 106 7.86 -22.92 -15.29
CA GLU A 106 8.90 -23.91 -15.04
C GLU A 106 9.38 -24.40 -16.41
N THR A 107 10.61 -24.03 -16.79
CA THR A 107 11.27 -24.55 -17.98
C THR A 107 11.84 -25.94 -17.68
N LYS A 108 11.90 -26.82 -18.69
CA LYS A 108 12.51 -28.15 -18.49
C LYS A 108 14.00 -27.99 -18.13
N PRO A 109 14.59 -28.94 -17.37
CA PRO A 109 16.02 -28.93 -17.09
C PRO A 109 16.84 -28.77 -18.38
N GLY A 110 17.69 -27.75 -18.45
CA GLY A 110 18.54 -27.46 -19.62
C GLY A 110 17.98 -26.43 -20.63
N GLU A 111 16.72 -26.02 -20.53
CA GLU A 111 16.14 -24.97 -21.39
C GLU A 111 16.38 -23.55 -20.84
N GLN A 112 16.69 -23.43 -19.54
CA GLN A 112 17.02 -22.15 -18.90
C GLN A 112 18.17 -22.35 -17.91
N ALA A 113 19.14 -21.42 -17.92
CA ALA A 113 20.18 -21.31 -16.91
C ALA A 113 20.13 -19.91 -16.29
N GLN A 114 20.24 -19.85 -14.97
CA GLN A 114 20.41 -18.58 -14.25
C GLN A 114 21.89 -18.45 -13.89
N ALA A 115 22.48 -17.30 -14.22
CA ALA A 115 23.85 -16.97 -13.86
C ALA A 115 23.80 -15.74 -12.97
N ASP A 116 24.30 -15.89 -11.75
CA ASP A 116 24.54 -14.76 -10.86
C ASP A 116 25.98 -14.28 -11.03
N PHE A 117 26.17 -12.96 -11.02
CA PHE A 117 27.50 -12.37 -11.06
C PHE A 117 28.02 -12.15 -9.64
N GLY A 118 29.18 -12.71 -9.33
CA GLY A 118 29.92 -12.46 -8.10
C GLY A 118 31.24 -11.75 -8.40
N VAL A 119 31.59 -10.75 -7.59
CA VAL A 119 32.91 -10.12 -7.64
C VAL A 119 33.77 -10.74 -6.55
N PHE A 120 34.90 -11.34 -6.93
CA PHE A 120 35.88 -11.84 -5.98
C PHE A 120 37.27 -11.25 -6.28
N LYS A 121 38.00 -10.95 -5.20
CA LYS A 121 39.41 -10.53 -5.27
C LYS A 121 40.28 -11.77 -5.13
N TYR A 122 41.27 -11.92 -6.00
CA TYR A 122 42.29 -12.95 -5.88
C TYR A 122 43.67 -12.31 -5.89
N ALA A 123 44.58 -12.83 -5.08
CA ALA A 123 45.98 -12.44 -5.09
C ALA A 123 46.75 -13.37 -6.05
N THR A 124 47.50 -12.80 -6.99
CA THR A 124 48.39 -13.55 -7.87
C THR A 124 49.81 -13.52 -7.29
N ASN A 125 50.36 -14.68 -6.94
CA ASN A 125 51.78 -14.82 -6.61
C ASN A 125 52.61 -15.17 -7.86
N SER A 126 52.41 -14.46 -8.98
CA SER A 126 53.18 -14.70 -10.20
C SER A 126 54.02 -13.47 -10.59
N PRO A 127 55.35 -13.60 -10.75
CA PRO A 127 56.27 -12.48 -11.01
C PRO A 127 56.21 -11.96 -12.45
N VAL A 128 55.31 -12.45 -13.30
CA VAL A 128 55.27 -12.13 -14.74
C VAL A 128 54.62 -10.78 -15.08
N LEU A 129 54.15 -10.02 -14.10
CA LEU A 129 53.53 -8.69 -14.31
C LEU A 129 54.54 -7.53 -14.42
N SER A 130 55.84 -7.77 -14.55
CA SER A 130 56.81 -6.69 -14.79
C SER A 130 57.07 -6.38 -16.28
N VAL A 131 56.60 -7.23 -17.21
CA VAL A 131 56.89 -7.08 -18.65
C VAL A 131 55.79 -6.29 -19.39
N LEU A 132 54.54 -6.26 -18.89
CA LEU A 132 53.44 -5.57 -19.60
C LEU A 132 53.18 -4.12 -19.15
N GLU A 133 53.93 -3.59 -18.18
CA GLU A 133 53.81 -2.18 -17.77
C GLU A 133 54.76 -1.23 -18.52
N ARG A 134 55.77 -1.74 -19.26
CA ARG A 134 56.69 -0.88 -20.04
C ARG A 134 56.11 -0.36 -21.36
N SER A 135 54.97 -0.88 -21.83
CA SER A 135 54.36 -0.46 -23.09
C SER A 135 53.28 0.62 -22.96
N ARG A 136 53.00 1.13 -21.75
CA ARG A 136 52.04 2.23 -21.51
C ARG A 136 52.68 3.60 -21.22
N ARG A 137 54.01 3.72 -21.28
CA ARG A 137 54.75 5.00 -21.07
C ARG A 137 55.14 5.74 -22.35
N ARG A 138 54.68 5.31 -23.54
CA ARG A 138 54.99 6.00 -24.81
C ARG A 138 53.87 6.87 -25.41
N ASN A 139 52.63 6.79 -24.93
CA ASN A 139 51.52 7.60 -25.45
C ASN A 139 50.88 8.47 -24.35
N SER A 140 51.71 9.14 -23.55
CA SER A 140 51.30 10.26 -22.71
C SER A 140 51.96 11.51 -23.28
N ASN A 141 51.32 12.12 -24.27
CA ASN A 141 51.48 13.53 -24.67
C ASN A 141 50.36 13.90 -25.64
N HIS A 142 49.15 14.09 -25.13
CA HIS A 142 48.37 15.29 -25.43
C HIS A 142 47.13 15.38 -24.53
N LEU A 143 47.16 16.41 -23.69
CA LEU A 143 46.05 17.20 -23.16
C LEU A 143 45.03 16.48 -22.26
N ALA A 144 45.30 16.61 -20.96
CA ALA A 144 44.26 16.78 -19.98
C ALA A 144 43.41 18.01 -20.30
N THR A 145 42.09 17.88 -20.31
CA THR A 145 41.13 18.86 -19.77
C THR A 145 39.73 18.23 -19.67
N ALA A 146 39.07 18.54 -18.55
CA ALA A 146 37.63 18.45 -18.29
C ALA A 146 37.06 17.15 -17.65
N SER A 147 36.91 17.26 -16.32
CA SER A 147 35.73 16.94 -15.50
C SER A 147 35.09 15.54 -15.54
N GLY A 148 35.00 14.94 -14.35
CA GLY A 148 34.33 13.68 -14.10
C GLY A 148 32.80 13.74 -14.14
N LEU A 149 32.23 12.54 -13.96
CA LEU A 149 30.84 12.12 -14.18
C LEU A 149 30.49 11.96 -15.66
N ASP A 150 30.78 10.78 -16.20
CA ASP A 150 29.98 10.10 -17.22
C ASP A 150 30.60 8.72 -17.48
N PHE A 151 30.36 7.80 -16.56
CA PHE A 151 30.52 6.37 -16.78
C PHE A 151 29.19 5.75 -16.39
N LEU A 152 28.60 5.00 -17.32
CA LEU A 152 27.27 4.35 -17.26
C LEU A 152 26.14 5.11 -17.95
N ASP A 153 26.30 5.34 -19.25
CA ASP A 153 25.15 5.28 -20.15
C ASP A 153 25.43 4.33 -21.33
N ARG A 154 24.57 3.31 -21.42
CA ARG A 154 24.29 2.41 -22.55
C ARG A 154 25.44 1.81 -23.39
N LEU A 155 25.53 0.47 -23.37
CA LEU A 155 25.44 -0.26 -24.64
C LEU A 155 24.77 -1.65 -24.46
N ILE A 156 23.56 -1.73 -24.99
CA ILE A 156 22.78 -2.93 -25.26
C ILE A 156 23.57 -3.78 -26.27
N ILE A 157 23.92 -5.03 -25.91
CA ILE A 157 24.54 -5.97 -26.84
C ILE A 157 23.49 -6.97 -27.31
N SER A 158 23.00 -6.70 -28.51
CA SER A 158 22.83 -7.62 -29.66
C SER A 158 22.39 -9.07 -29.41
N ILE A 159 21.13 -9.35 -29.76
CA ILE A 159 20.60 -10.70 -30.01
C ILE A 159 21.09 -11.16 -31.39
N PRO A 160 21.72 -12.36 -31.55
CA PRO A 160 21.98 -12.90 -32.87
C PRO A 160 20.70 -13.50 -33.47
N ALA A 161 20.36 -13.01 -34.66
CA ALA A 161 19.31 -13.53 -35.52
C ALA A 161 19.64 -14.97 -36.00
N ARG A 162 18.94 -15.97 -35.46
CA ARG A 162 18.79 -17.30 -36.07
C ARG A 162 17.38 -17.84 -35.85
N PHE A 163 16.42 -17.30 -36.58
CA PHE A 163 15.24 -18.02 -37.05
C PHE A 163 14.79 -17.36 -38.35
N ARG A 164 15.47 -17.73 -39.45
CA ARG A 164 15.06 -17.40 -40.81
C ARG A 164 13.94 -18.39 -41.17
N THR A 165 12.76 -17.82 -41.41
CA THR A 165 11.65 -18.30 -42.25
C THR A 165 11.73 -19.73 -42.80
N ASP A 166 10.72 -20.53 -42.50
CA ASP A 166 10.12 -21.42 -43.51
C ASP A 166 8.59 -21.42 -43.35
N GLN A 167 7.93 -20.68 -44.25
CA GLN A 167 6.57 -20.99 -44.65
C GLN A 167 6.67 -21.67 -46.02
N SER A 168 6.36 -22.96 -46.11
CA SER A 168 5.38 -23.50 -47.07
C SER A 168 5.38 -25.03 -47.14
N ARG A 169 4.19 -25.59 -46.89
CA ARG A 169 3.59 -26.80 -47.50
C ARG A 169 4.09 -28.17 -47.00
N HIS A 170 3.20 -28.93 -46.36
CA HIS A 170 2.31 -29.80 -47.14
C HIS A 170 1.11 -30.33 -46.33
N LEU A 171 -0.05 -30.23 -46.98
CA LEU A 171 -1.32 -30.92 -46.75
C LEU A 171 -1.20 -32.35 -46.18
N SER A 172 -2.02 -32.65 -45.18
CA SER A 172 -2.92 -33.82 -45.25
C SER A 172 -4.18 -33.59 -44.40
N LEU A 173 -5.22 -33.04 -45.02
CA LEU A 173 -6.59 -33.15 -44.54
C LEU A 173 -7.26 -34.27 -45.34
N ARG A 174 -7.38 -35.43 -44.70
CA ARG A 174 -8.48 -36.39 -44.82
C ARG A 174 -9.07 -36.41 -43.39
N SER A 175 -10.34 -36.53 -43.08
CA SER A 175 -11.60 -36.75 -43.78
C SER A 175 -12.60 -36.96 -42.63
N ASN A 176 -13.83 -36.45 -42.77
CA ASN A 176 -15.07 -36.98 -42.18
C ASN A 176 -15.25 -36.97 -40.65
N GLY A 177 -16.36 -36.36 -40.22
CA GLY A 177 -16.92 -36.41 -38.87
C GLY A 177 -17.85 -35.23 -38.64
#